data_AF-A0A9D8HSY9-F1
#
_entry.id   AF-A0A9D8HSY9-F1
#
_cell.length_a   1.000
_cell.length_b   1.000
_cell.length_c   1.000
_cell.angle_alpha   90.00
_cell.angle_beta   90.00
_cell.angle_gamma   90.00
#
_symmetry.space_group_name_H-M   'P 1'
#
loop_
_entity.id
_entity.type
_entity.pdbx_description
1 polymer ?
#
loop_
_entity_poly.entity_id
_entity_poly.type
_entity_poly.pdbx_seq_one_letter_code
_entity_poly.pdbx_strand_id
1 'polypeptide(L)'
;MTPKQEAKEIIKTLEDSGFYAECPCCDKPIKLKDAGLFYLDDFTKEATALYEEYLNALKERRDELKNKKIKMSQKSEIISKSVNIGFILERLAPSLKAFKFHKNDCRSLFDPIDYVIFEGLQEKGKVSKIIFTDIKTGNARLNSHQKQIKNLVNKKKLSFDIYKAESK
;
A
#
# COMPACT_ATOMS: atom_id res chain seq x y z
N MET A 1 -54.26 -22.94 13.58
CA MET A 1 -53.75 -22.27 12.35
C MET A 1 -52.25 -22.49 12.26
N THR A 2 -51.65 -22.29 11.10
CA THR A 2 -50.18 -22.20 11.01
C THR A 2 -49.72 -20.81 11.45
N PRO A 3 -48.48 -20.65 11.95
CA PRO A 3 -47.94 -19.33 12.33
C PRO A 3 -48.02 -18.29 11.20
N LYS A 4 -47.89 -18.74 9.94
CA LYS A 4 -48.02 -17.89 8.76
C LYS A 4 -49.47 -17.43 8.53
N GLN A 5 -50.46 -18.26 8.84
CA GLN A 5 -51.87 -17.88 8.76
C GLN A 5 -52.25 -16.90 9.87
N GLU A 6 -51.78 -17.13 11.10
CA GLU A 6 -51.99 -16.22 12.24
C GLU A 6 -51.39 -14.83 11.96
N ALA A 7 -50.16 -14.79 11.44
CA ALA A 7 -49.52 -13.54 11.06
C ALA A 7 -50.29 -12.78 9.97
N LYS A 8 -50.88 -13.47 8.98
CA LYS A 8 -51.70 -12.83 7.93
C LYS A 8 -52.97 -12.20 8.48
N GLU A 9 -53.63 -12.86 9.42
CA GLU A 9 -54.83 -12.30 10.08
C GLU A 9 -54.49 -11.07 10.92
N ILE A 10 -53.37 -11.12 11.64
CA ILE A 10 -52.87 -9.96 12.41
C ILE A 10 -52.55 -8.80 11.48
N ILE A 11 -51.77 -9.03 10.41
CA ILE A 11 -51.42 -7.99 9.43
C ILE A 11 -52.69 -7.36 8.85
N LYS A 12 -53.65 -8.18 8.39
CA LYS A 12 -54.93 -7.68 7.87
C LYS A 12 -55.67 -6.81 8.89
N THR A 13 -55.72 -7.24 10.15
CA THR A 13 -56.34 -6.47 11.23
C THR A 13 -55.66 -5.12 11.43
N LEU A 14 -54.32 -5.09 11.37
CA LEU A 14 -53.53 -3.87 11.52
C LEU A 14 -53.73 -2.87 10.36
N GLU A 15 -53.93 -3.38 9.15
CA GLU A 15 -54.20 -2.56 7.96
C GLU A 15 -55.63 -1.98 7.95
N ASP A 16 -56.63 -2.78 8.33
CA ASP A 16 -58.05 -2.42 8.25
C ASP A 16 -58.51 -1.48 9.38
N SER A 17 -57.86 -1.53 10.55
CA SER A 17 -58.36 -0.89 11.79
C SER A 17 -57.82 0.52 12.04
N GLY A 18 -57.16 1.14 11.07
CA GLY A 18 -56.73 2.54 11.15
C GLY A 18 -55.63 2.83 12.19
N PHE A 19 -54.80 1.83 12.50
CA PHE A 19 -53.69 1.97 13.43
C PHE A 19 -52.54 2.84 12.87
N TYR A 20 -51.82 3.49 13.79
CA TYR A 20 -50.63 4.28 13.49
C TYR A 20 -49.44 3.76 14.30
N ALA A 21 -48.24 3.91 13.73
CA ALA A 21 -46.98 3.72 14.41
C ALA A 21 -46.09 4.95 14.22
N GLU A 22 -45.18 5.20 15.15
CA GLU A 22 -44.18 6.25 15.04
C GLU A 22 -42.95 5.73 14.28
N CYS A 23 -42.47 6.49 13.31
CA CYS A 23 -41.27 6.15 12.56
C CYS A 23 -40.01 6.35 13.43
N PRO A 24 -39.18 5.33 13.67
CA PRO A 24 -37.99 5.47 14.53
C PRO A 24 -36.88 6.34 13.91
N CYS A 25 -36.97 6.69 12.62
CA CYS A 25 -35.97 7.51 11.93
C CYS A 25 -36.30 9.01 11.96
N CYS A 26 -37.57 9.40 12.12
CA CYS A 26 -37.99 10.80 12.01
C CYS A 26 -39.18 11.21 12.90
N ASP A 27 -39.63 10.32 13.80
CA ASP A 27 -40.71 10.52 14.78
C ASP A 27 -42.07 10.93 14.18
N LYS A 28 -42.24 10.77 12.87
CA LYS A 28 -43.52 11.07 12.21
C LYS A 28 -44.47 9.89 12.33
N PRO A 29 -45.78 10.13 12.56
CA PRO A 29 -46.77 9.07 12.57
C PRO A 29 -46.98 8.52 11.15
N ILE A 30 -46.98 7.19 11.03
CA ILE A 30 -47.21 6.42 9.80
C ILE A 30 -48.43 5.53 10.03
N LYS A 31 -49.36 5.49 9.06
CA LYS A 31 -50.48 4.54 9.10
C LYS A 31 -49.96 3.14 8.79
N LEU A 32 -50.33 2.15 9.59
CA LEU A 32 -49.84 0.79 9.39
C LEU A 32 -50.24 0.18 8.04
N LYS A 33 -51.39 0.57 7.48
CA LYS A 33 -51.81 0.20 6.13
C LYS A 33 -50.85 0.64 5.02
N ASP A 34 -50.12 1.72 5.24
CA ASP A 34 -49.21 2.32 4.26
C ASP A 34 -47.75 1.87 4.51
N ALA A 35 -47.51 1.04 5.53
CA ALA A 35 -46.17 0.62 5.97
C ALA A 35 -45.64 -0.64 5.27
N GLY A 36 -46.46 -1.30 4.42
CA GLY A 36 -46.05 -2.51 3.68
C GLY A 36 -45.68 -3.67 4.61
N LEU A 37 -46.57 -4.00 5.55
CA LEU A 37 -46.33 -5.04 6.56
C LEU A 37 -46.16 -6.43 5.92
N PHE A 38 -45.26 -7.24 6.48
CA PHE A 38 -45.03 -8.61 6.03
C PHE A 38 -44.59 -9.49 7.21
N TYR A 39 -44.62 -10.82 7.01
CA TYR A 39 -44.16 -11.79 8.00
C TYR A 39 -42.99 -12.61 7.46
N LEU A 40 -41.83 -12.49 8.11
CA LEU A 40 -40.60 -13.20 7.76
C LEU A 40 -40.20 -13.01 6.28
N ASP A 41 -40.34 -14.07 5.48
CA ASP A 41 -39.99 -14.16 4.06
C ASP A 41 -41.18 -13.88 3.11
N ASP A 42 -42.37 -13.60 3.66
CA ASP A 42 -43.59 -13.32 2.89
C ASP A 42 -43.69 -11.83 2.52
N PHE A 43 -42.64 -11.31 1.89
CA PHE A 43 -42.52 -9.88 1.55
C PHE A 43 -43.66 -9.38 0.65
N THR A 44 -43.99 -8.09 0.80
CA THR A 44 -44.77 -7.37 -0.21
C THR A 44 -43.98 -7.25 -1.51
N LYS A 45 -44.64 -6.89 -2.62
CA LYS A 45 -43.97 -6.72 -3.91
C LYS A 45 -42.90 -5.64 -3.85
N GLU A 46 -43.22 -4.54 -3.16
CA GLU A 46 -42.32 -3.42 -2.94
C GLU A 46 -41.11 -3.83 -2.10
N ALA A 47 -41.34 -4.56 -0.99
CA ALA A 47 -40.26 -5.06 -0.14
C ALA A 47 -39.37 -6.08 -0.87
N THR A 48 -39.96 -6.94 -1.72
CA THR A 48 -39.23 -7.91 -2.54
C THR A 48 -38.29 -7.20 -3.52
N ALA A 49 -38.79 -6.19 -4.25
CA ALA A 49 -37.98 -5.44 -5.21
C ALA A 49 -36.80 -4.70 -4.52
N LEU A 50 -37.06 -4.05 -3.39
CA LEU A 50 -36.02 -3.37 -2.61
C LEU A 50 -34.98 -4.36 -2.08
N TYR A 51 -35.41 -5.53 -1.61
CA TYR A 51 -34.51 -6.57 -1.12
C TYR A 51 -33.63 -7.12 -2.24
N GLU A 52 -34.18 -7.36 -3.43
CA GLU A 52 -33.41 -7.80 -4.61
C GLU A 52 -32.37 -6.75 -5.04
N GLU A 53 -32.74 -5.47 -5.07
CA GLU A 53 -31.82 -4.37 -5.35
C GLU A 53 -30.68 -4.34 -4.32
N TYR A 54 -31.01 -4.45 -3.03
CA TYR A 54 -30.03 -4.48 -1.96
C TYR A 54 -29.06 -5.67 -2.10
N LEU A 55 -29.57 -6.86 -2.42
CA LEU A 55 -28.74 -8.04 -2.66
C LEU A 55 -27.80 -7.85 -3.87
N ASN A 56 -28.27 -7.19 -4.93
CA ASN A 56 -27.43 -6.89 -6.09
C ASN A 56 -26.33 -5.89 -5.73
N ALA A 57 -26.65 -4.82 -5.01
CA ALA A 57 -25.66 -3.86 -4.52
C ALA A 57 -24.60 -4.53 -3.62
N LEU A 58 -25.01 -5.46 -2.75
CA LEU A 58 -24.08 -6.24 -1.93
C LEU A 58 -23.17 -7.14 -2.76
N LYS A 59 -23.67 -7.78 -3.82
CA LYS A 59 -22.86 -8.60 -4.74
C LYS A 59 -21.83 -7.74 -5.46
N GLU A 60 -22.25 -6.62 -6.06
CA GLU A 60 -21.34 -5.69 -6.73
C GLU A 60 -20.26 -5.19 -5.78
N ARG A 61 -20.65 -4.79 -4.57
CA ARG A 61 -19.71 -4.33 -3.56
C ARG A 61 -18.69 -5.40 -3.16
N ARG A 62 -19.12 -6.66 -3.06
CA ARG A 62 -18.23 -7.79 -2.77
C ARG A 62 -17.20 -7.99 -3.88
N ASP A 63 -17.63 -7.91 -5.13
CA ASP A 63 -16.76 -8.07 -6.30
C ASP A 63 -15.76 -6.91 -6.42
N GLU A 64 -16.19 -5.67 -6.17
CA GLU A 64 -15.29 -4.52 -6.08
C GLU A 64 -14.19 -4.72 -5.03
N LEU A 65 -14.56 -5.16 -3.82
CA LEU A 65 -13.61 -5.37 -2.73
C LEU A 65 -12.62 -6.50 -3.05
N LYS A 66 -13.10 -7.59 -3.65
CA LYS A 66 -12.26 -8.70 -4.12
C LYS A 66 -11.25 -8.22 -5.16
N ASN A 67 -11.71 -7.44 -6.14
CA ASN A 67 -10.86 -6.87 -7.18
C ASN A 67 -9.82 -5.89 -6.62
N LYS A 68 -10.20 -5.04 -5.66
CA LYS A 68 -9.26 -4.14 -4.96
C LYS A 68 -8.18 -4.92 -4.21
N LYS A 69 -8.54 -5.99 -3.50
CA LYS A 69 -7.59 -6.84 -2.76
C LYS A 69 -6.55 -7.47 -3.69
N ILE A 70 -6.97 -8.00 -4.84
CA ILE A 70 -6.07 -8.58 -5.85
C ILE A 70 -5.09 -7.52 -6.36
N LYS A 71 -5.59 -6.34 -6.76
CA LYS A 71 -4.76 -5.23 -7.26
C LYS A 71 -3.76 -4.73 -6.22
N MET A 72 -4.17 -4.62 -4.95
CA MET A 72 -3.28 -4.21 -3.85
C MET A 72 -2.16 -5.23 -3.60
N SER A 73 -2.49 -6.53 -3.63
CA SER A 73 -1.51 -7.61 -3.45
C SER A 73 -0.44 -7.55 -4.54
N GLN A 74 -0.86 -7.45 -5.80
CA GLN A 74 0.06 -7.35 -6.95
C GLN A 74 0.96 -6.11 -6.85
N LYS A 75 0.38 -4.95 -6.51
CA LYS A 75 1.15 -3.71 -6.36
C LYS A 75 2.20 -3.82 -5.26
N SER A 76 1.85 -4.42 -4.11
CA SER A 76 2.76 -4.59 -2.98
C SER A 76 3.92 -5.52 -3.32
N GLU A 77 3.64 -6.62 -4.03
CA GLU A 77 4.66 -7.56 -4.50
C GLU A 77 5.64 -6.89 -5.48
N ILE A 78 5.13 -6.12 -6.45
CA ILE A 78 5.96 -5.41 -7.43
C ILE A 78 6.89 -4.42 -6.73
N ILE A 79 6.37 -3.61 -5.79
CA ILE A 79 7.17 -2.63 -5.06
C ILE A 79 8.27 -3.32 -4.25
N SER A 80 7.91 -4.38 -3.51
CA SER A 80 8.86 -5.16 -2.71
C SER A 80 9.97 -5.76 -3.57
N LYS A 81 9.62 -6.35 -4.73
CA LYS A 81 10.59 -6.86 -5.70
C LYS A 81 11.53 -5.77 -6.21
N SER A 82 11.00 -4.60 -6.59
CA SER A 82 11.81 -3.48 -7.06
C SER A 82 12.80 -2.98 -6.02
N VAL A 83 12.38 -2.89 -4.75
CA VAL A 83 13.25 -2.50 -3.62
C VAL A 83 14.36 -3.53 -3.43
N ASN A 84 14.02 -4.82 -3.40
CA ASN A 84 15.01 -5.90 -3.24
C ASN A 84 16.02 -5.94 -4.40
N ILE A 85 15.57 -5.71 -5.64
CA ILE A 85 16.45 -5.60 -6.80
C ILE A 85 17.41 -4.42 -6.63
N GLY A 86 16.94 -3.28 -6.11
CA GLY A 86 17.79 -2.13 -5.77
C GLY A 86 18.92 -2.51 -4.81
N PHE A 87 18.56 -3.14 -3.69
CA PHE A 87 19.53 -3.61 -2.70
C PHE A 87 20.55 -4.62 -3.26
N ILE A 88 20.10 -5.54 -4.12
CA ILE A 88 21.00 -6.51 -4.77
C ILE A 88 21.97 -5.77 -5.72
N LEU A 89 21.47 -4.81 -6.50
CA LEU A 89 22.29 -4.04 -7.42
C LEU A 89 23.32 -3.17 -6.70
N GLU A 90 22.99 -2.57 -5.56
CA GLU A 90 23.95 -1.85 -4.71
C GLU A 90 25.13 -2.74 -4.29
N ARG A 91 24.91 -4.04 -4.07
CA ARG A 91 25.95 -4.98 -3.63
C ARG A 91 26.75 -5.57 -4.78
N LEU A 92 26.11 -5.72 -5.94
CA LEU A 92 26.68 -6.39 -7.11
C LEU A 92 27.19 -5.43 -8.18
N ALA A 93 26.97 -4.12 -8.05
CA ALA A 93 27.32 -3.14 -9.06
C ALA A 93 28.75 -3.30 -9.62
N PRO A 94 29.82 -3.44 -8.80
CA PRO A 94 31.18 -3.62 -9.31
C PRO A 94 31.40 -4.89 -10.14
N SER A 95 30.55 -5.91 -9.99
CA SER A 95 30.61 -7.16 -10.75
C SER A 95 29.87 -7.09 -12.08
N LEU A 96 29.10 -6.02 -12.33
CA LEU A 96 28.34 -5.85 -13.56
C LEU A 96 29.26 -5.39 -14.69
N LYS A 97 29.12 -5.99 -15.87
CA LYS A 97 29.92 -5.64 -17.07
C LYS A 97 29.81 -4.15 -17.45
N ALA A 98 28.69 -3.51 -17.16
CA ALA A 98 28.43 -2.11 -17.49
C ALA A 98 29.00 -1.13 -16.44
N PHE A 99 29.56 -1.61 -15.33
CA PHE A 99 30.12 -0.76 -14.31
C PHE A 99 31.45 -0.16 -14.76
N LYS A 100 31.57 1.16 -14.61
CA LYS A 100 32.66 1.94 -15.23
C LYS A 100 34.03 1.74 -14.59
N PHE A 101 34.04 1.25 -13.35
CA PHE A 101 35.25 1.21 -12.54
C PHE A 101 35.72 -0.22 -12.34
N HIS A 102 37.03 -0.39 -12.18
CA HIS A 102 37.59 -1.68 -11.88
C HIS A 102 37.09 -2.19 -10.52
N LYS A 103 36.59 -3.43 -10.47
CA LYS A 103 35.97 -3.98 -9.24
C LYS A 103 36.90 -3.96 -8.02
N ASN A 104 38.20 -4.20 -8.23
CA ASN A 104 39.20 -4.19 -7.15
C ASN A 104 39.52 -2.78 -6.62
N ASP A 105 39.11 -1.73 -7.32
CA ASP A 105 39.27 -0.33 -6.90
C ASP A 105 38.10 0.13 -6.01
N CYS A 106 37.02 -0.65 -5.93
CA CYS A 106 35.80 -0.30 -5.21
C CYS A 106 35.86 -0.78 -3.75
N ARG A 107 35.50 0.07 -2.80
CA ARG A 107 35.29 -0.27 -1.38
C ARG A 107 33.86 0.09 -0.99
N SER A 108 33.11 -0.90 -0.54
CA SER A 108 31.71 -0.72 -0.14
C SER A 108 31.60 -0.06 1.23
N LEU A 109 30.69 0.89 1.34
CA LEU A 109 30.23 1.52 2.59
C LEU A 109 28.72 1.29 2.81
N PHE A 110 27.91 1.27 1.74
CA PHE A 110 26.44 1.20 1.75
C PHE A 110 25.76 2.47 2.29
N ASP A 111 25.23 2.46 3.51
CA ASP A 111 24.63 3.67 4.09
C ASP A 111 25.75 4.53 4.73
N PRO A 112 25.87 5.83 4.40
CA PRO A 112 24.99 6.66 3.57
C PRO A 112 25.35 6.80 2.09
N ILE A 113 26.50 6.29 1.63
CA ILE A 113 26.96 6.30 0.23
C ILE A 113 27.53 4.93 -0.12
N ASP A 114 27.11 4.31 -1.22
CA ASP A 114 27.42 2.89 -1.47
C ASP A 114 28.90 2.53 -1.58
N TYR A 115 29.70 3.33 -2.31
CA TYR A 115 31.09 3.01 -2.61
C TYR A 115 32.02 4.22 -2.51
N VAL A 116 33.26 3.94 -2.08
CA VAL A 116 34.44 4.77 -2.34
C VAL A 116 35.32 4.04 -3.35
N ILE A 117 35.68 4.72 -4.43
CA ILE A 117 36.45 4.15 -5.54
C ILE A 117 37.82 4.82 -5.59
N PHE A 118 38.87 4.01 -5.52
CA PHE A 118 40.27 4.41 -5.60
C PHE A 118 40.78 4.17 -7.01
N GLU A 119 40.38 5.04 -7.94
CA GLU A 119 40.65 4.88 -9.37
C GLU A 119 42.15 4.71 -9.67
N GLY A 120 42.49 3.64 -10.39
CA GLY A 120 43.85 3.33 -10.81
C GLY A 120 44.65 2.50 -9.81
N LEU A 121 44.08 2.19 -8.63
CA LEU A 121 44.78 1.41 -7.60
C LEU A 121 45.21 0.04 -8.12
N GLN A 122 44.30 -0.72 -8.74
CA GLN A 122 44.63 -2.06 -9.24
C GLN A 122 45.51 -2.02 -10.50
N GLU A 123 45.15 -1.20 -11.48
CA GLU A 123 45.81 -1.22 -12.80
C GLU A 123 47.19 -0.56 -12.75
N LYS A 124 47.33 0.55 -12.01
CA LYS A 124 48.53 1.40 -12.01
C LYS A 124 49.31 1.32 -10.71
N GLY A 125 48.79 0.65 -9.68
CA GLY A 125 49.39 0.65 -8.34
C GLY A 125 49.34 2.02 -7.64
N LYS A 126 48.61 2.99 -8.19
CA LYS A 126 48.54 4.37 -7.69
C LYS A 126 47.15 4.93 -7.86
N VAL A 127 46.63 5.53 -6.78
CA VAL A 127 45.34 6.21 -6.78
C VAL A 127 45.47 7.55 -7.50
N SER A 128 44.73 7.73 -8.61
CA SER A 128 44.62 9.03 -9.30
C SER A 128 43.46 9.87 -8.77
N LYS A 129 42.39 9.22 -8.31
CA LYS A 129 41.17 9.89 -7.85
C LYS A 129 40.43 9.04 -6.82
N ILE A 130 39.85 9.72 -5.83
CA ILE A 130 38.88 9.12 -4.89
C ILE A 130 37.49 9.57 -5.32
N ILE A 131 36.59 8.61 -5.57
CA ILE A 131 35.23 8.87 -6.07
C ILE A 131 34.20 8.26 -5.12
N PHE A 132 33.35 9.11 -4.55
CA PHE A 132 32.17 8.68 -3.79
C PHE A 132 31.03 8.39 -4.77
N THR A 133 30.52 7.15 -4.75
CA THR A 133 29.53 6.66 -5.70
C THR A 133 28.35 6.06 -4.96
N ASP A 134 27.16 6.49 -5.36
CA ASP A 134 25.89 5.98 -4.85
C ASP A 134 25.13 5.34 -6.03
N ILE A 135 24.72 4.09 -5.88
CA ILE A 135 24.07 3.28 -6.90
C ILE A 135 22.58 3.58 -6.87
N LYS A 136 22.07 4.15 -7.96
CA LYS A 136 20.63 4.40 -8.13
C LYS A 136 20.07 3.52 -9.24
N THR A 137 18.88 2.98 -8.99
CA THR A 137 18.13 2.15 -9.93
C THR A 137 16.79 2.81 -10.27
N GLY A 138 16.37 2.71 -11.53
CA GLY A 138 15.12 3.32 -12.00
C GLY A 138 15.05 4.83 -11.71
N ASN A 139 14.00 5.25 -11.01
CA ASN A 139 13.74 6.65 -10.66
C ASN A 139 14.29 7.06 -9.28
N ALA A 140 15.15 6.25 -8.66
CA ALA A 140 15.69 6.52 -7.34
C ALA A 140 16.53 7.82 -7.35
N ARG A 141 16.30 8.68 -6.34
CA ARG A 141 16.98 9.97 -6.17
C ARG A 141 17.80 9.97 -4.89
N LEU A 142 18.79 10.86 -4.80
CA LEU A 142 19.56 11.04 -3.56
C LEU A 142 18.63 11.47 -2.41
N ASN A 143 18.80 10.85 -1.24
CA ASN A 143 18.13 11.25 -0.01
C ASN A 143 18.78 12.54 0.58
N SER A 144 18.26 13.03 1.71
CA SER A 144 18.77 14.26 2.34
C SER A 144 20.25 14.14 2.74
N HIS A 145 20.63 13.06 3.42
CA HIS A 145 22.02 12.83 3.87
C HIS A 145 22.99 12.68 2.68
N GLN A 146 22.59 11.92 1.66
CA GLN A 146 23.35 11.76 0.41
C GLN A 146 23.59 13.08 -0.31
N LYS A 147 22.58 13.96 -0.36
CA LYS A 147 22.72 15.32 -0.91
C LYS A 147 23.69 16.16 -0.08
N GLN A 148 23.64 16.07 1.25
CA GLN A 148 24.57 16.79 2.12
C GLN A 148 26.01 16.33 1.88
N ILE A 149 26.25 15.01 1.79
CA ILE A 149 27.58 14.46 1.49
C ILE A 149 28.07 14.90 0.12
N LYS A 150 27.24 14.78 -0.93
CA LYS A 150 27.55 15.29 -2.27
C LYS A 150 27.96 16.77 -2.24
N ASN A 151 27.25 17.59 -1.47
CA ASN A 151 27.56 19.01 -1.33
C ASN A 151 28.89 19.26 -0.62
N LEU A 152 29.23 18.49 0.42
CA LEU A 152 30.52 18.59 1.10
C LEU A 152 31.68 18.19 0.18
N VAL A 153 31.52 17.09 -0.58
CA VAL A 153 32.47 16.65 -1.61
C VAL A 153 32.68 17.74 -2.66
N ASN A 154 31.60 18.31 -3.20
CA ASN A 154 31.68 19.39 -4.21
C ASN A 154 32.35 20.66 -3.68
N LYS A 155 32.14 20.98 -2.40
CA LYS A 155 32.79 22.09 -1.71
C LYS A 155 34.22 21.77 -1.24
N LYS A 156 34.76 20.60 -1.60
CA LYS A 156 36.09 20.09 -1.19
C LYS A 156 36.29 20.09 0.34
N LYS A 157 35.21 19.90 1.11
CA LYS A 157 35.24 19.79 2.58
C LYS A 157 35.50 18.34 2.99
N LEU A 158 36.70 17.86 2.71
CA LEU A 158 37.15 16.49 2.98
C LEU A 158 38.46 16.55 3.76
N SER A 159 38.63 15.71 4.76
CA SER A 159 39.85 15.58 5.56
C SER A 159 40.27 14.12 5.64
N PHE A 160 41.58 13.90 5.71
CA PHE A 160 42.15 12.59 6.02
C PHE A 160 42.65 12.65 7.46
N ASP A 161 42.25 11.69 8.28
CA ASP A 161 42.64 11.62 9.69
C ASP A 161 43.18 10.23 10.02
N ILE A 162 44.15 10.16 10.94
CA ILE A 162 44.79 8.93 11.37
C ILE A 162 44.50 8.76 12.86
N TYR A 163 43.52 7.92 13.18
CA TYR A 163 43.27 7.50 14.56
C TYR A 163 44.20 6.35 14.92
N LYS A 164 45.04 6.53 15.95
CA LYS A 164 45.87 5.47 16.52
C LYS A 164 45.23 5.00 17.81
N ALA A 165 44.74 3.76 17.83
CA ALA A 165 44.35 3.13 19.08
C ALA A 165 45.63 2.74 19.86
N GLU A 166 45.74 3.15 21.11
CA GLU A 166 46.81 2.67 22.00
C GLU A 166 46.56 1.18 22.29
N SER A 167 47.49 0.32 21.87
CA SER A 167 47.53 -1.07 22.29
C SER A 167 48.01 -1.11 23.75
N LYS A 168 47.18 -1.64 24.66
CA LYS A 168 47.67 -2.07 25.98
C LYS A 168 48.50 -3.34 25.87
#